data_AF-A0A1H4FTJ3-F1
#
_entry.id   AF-A0A1H4FTJ3-F1
#
_cell.length_a   1.000
_cell.length_b   1.000
_cell.length_c   1.000
_cell.angle_alpha   90.00
_cell.angle_beta   90.00
_cell.angle_gamma   90.00
#
_symmetry.space_group_name_H-M   'P 1'
#
loop_
_entity.id
_entity.type
_entity.pdbx_description
1 polymer ?
#
loop_
_entity_poly.entity_id
_entity_poly.type
_entity_poly.pdbx_seq_one_letter_code
_entity_poly.pdbx_strand_id
1 'polypeptide(L)'
;MKHMKADTMKKTIAILAVAASLFATACNKSEILDPTDQRYIYMSYPESGNPVFNFSFVSTIKETVEIAVPIKFAGRPLTEDLAYAVKVFPGNKDTTLKEGEEYELPELIFHKEDFCDTIFVTVHKTARMETGTYNLKFSLESNDNFHATQTGFLEAELRVTAQISQPSWWNQNVIDFYLGGYSDKKFRLFSQNIFVGDYGELDDSEKQYYALKFKYWLEDQTPPVEDEDGTLMKVAIQG
;
A
#
# COMPACT_ATOMS: atom_id res chain seq x y z
N MET A 1 19.00 23.19 -31.76
CA MET A 1 18.69 21.78 -32.09
C MET A 1 19.38 20.87 -31.08
N LYS A 2 18.55 20.16 -30.29
CA LYS A 2 18.76 18.87 -29.64
C LYS A 2 20.15 18.56 -29.06
N HIS A 3 20.24 18.58 -27.74
CA HIS A 3 20.54 17.37 -26.96
C HIS A 3 19.97 17.55 -25.55
N MET A 4 18.77 17.01 -25.34
CA MET A 4 18.14 16.87 -24.03
C MET A 4 18.83 15.69 -23.35
N LYS A 5 19.69 15.97 -22.36
CA LYS A 5 20.20 14.94 -21.45
C LYS A 5 19.01 14.47 -20.61
N ALA A 6 18.86 13.16 -20.51
CA ALA A 6 17.89 12.49 -19.66
C ALA A 6 18.27 12.76 -18.19
N ASP A 7 17.87 13.93 -17.73
CA ASP A 7 17.91 14.33 -16.34
C ASP A 7 16.62 13.86 -15.66
N THR A 8 16.78 13.35 -14.44
CA THR A 8 15.70 13.23 -13.45
C THR A 8 14.56 12.25 -13.78
N MET A 9 14.86 10.95 -13.81
CA MET A 9 13.81 9.93 -13.66
C MET A 9 13.37 9.86 -12.19
N LYS A 10 12.34 10.68 -11.90
CA LYS A 10 11.37 10.61 -10.81
C LYS A 10 11.46 9.35 -9.92
N LYS A 11 12.00 9.52 -8.70
CA LYS A 11 11.69 8.65 -7.55
C LYS A 11 10.26 8.91 -7.11
N THR A 12 9.28 8.41 -7.85
CA THR A 12 7.87 8.49 -7.43
C THR A 12 7.58 7.29 -6.54
N ILE A 13 7.75 7.47 -5.22
CA ILE A 13 7.16 6.60 -4.21
C ILE A 13 5.65 6.81 -4.30
N ALA A 14 4.97 5.95 -5.06
CA ALA A 14 3.52 5.91 -5.13
C ALA A 14 2.99 4.90 -4.11
N ILE A 15 2.80 5.34 -2.86
CA ILE A 15 1.92 4.65 -1.92
C ILE A 15 0.54 5.25 -2.14
N LEU A 16 -0.22 4.61 -3.03
CA LEU A 16 -1.55 5.03 -3.47
C LEU A 16 -2.59 4.49 -2.49
N ALA A 17 -3.08 5.36 -1.61
CA ALA A 17 -4.33 5.14 -0.89
C ALA A 17 -5.43 6.00 -1.52
N VAL A 18 -6.32 5.31 -2.26
CA VAL A 18 -7.65 5.72 -2.74
C VAL A 18 -7.70 6.83 -3.79
N ALA A 19 -7.54 6.42 -5.05
CA ALA A 19 -8.43 6.86 -6.12
C ALA A 19 -8.68 5.65 -7.03
N ALA A 20 -9.94 5.27 -7.22
CA ALA A 20 -10.35 4.34 -8.27
C ALA A 20 -10.12 5.00 -9.63
N SER A 21 -8.87 5.02 -10.12
CA SER A 21 -8.52 5.25 -11.52
C SER A 21 -7.01 5.13 -11.74
N LEU A 22 -6.64 4.12 -12.55
CA LEU A 22 -5.47 4.05 -13.42
C LEU A 22 -4.10 3.74 -12.79
N PHE A 23 -3.92 2.51 -12.30
CA PHE A 23 -2.62 1.83 -12.39
C PHE A 23 -2.40 1.34 -13.82
N ALA A 24 -2.12 2.26 -14.74
CA ALA A 24 -1.61 1.93 -16.07
C ALA A 24 -0.07 2.05 -16.08
N THR A 25 0.62 1.26 -15.25
CA THR A 25 2.08 1.14 -15.30
C THR A 25 2.49 -0.24 -15.80
N ALA A 26 2.77 -0.27 -17.10
CA ALA A 26 3.66 -1.22 -17.78
C ALA A 26 3.39 -2.73 -17.58
N CYS A 27 2.16 -3.19 -17.88
CA CYS A 27 1.99 -4.55 -18.39
C CYS A 27 2.55 -4.54 -19.84
N ASN A 28 3.87 -4.67 -20.03
CA ASN A 28 4.44 -4.84 -21.37
C ASN A 28 3.77 -6.08 -21.96
N LYS A 29 3.11 -5.92 -23.12
CA LYS A 29 2.33 -6.95 -23.84
C LYS A 29 3.17 -8.12 -24.38
N SER A 30 4.20 -8.56 -23.67
CA SER A 30 5.06 -9.65 -24.14
C SER A 30 5.67 -10.43 -22.99
N GLU A 31 4.89 -11.35 -22.43
CA GLU A 31 5.40 -12.63 -21.94
C GLU A 31 4.57 -13.76 -22.55
N ILE A 32 4.67 -13.91 -23.89
CA ILE A 32 4.27 -15.15 -24.55
C ILE A 32 5.37 -16.17 -24.23
N LEU A 33 5.23 -16.87 -23.11
CA LEU A 33 6.09 -18.00 -22.76
C LEU A 33 5.47 -19.26 -23.35
N ASP A 34 6.14 -19.77 -24.40
CA ASP A 34 5.95 -21.02 -25.12
C ASP A 34 4.51 -21.40 -25.59
N PRO A 35 4.37 -22.11 -26.72
CA PRO A 35 3.08 -22.63 -27.18
C PRO A 35 2.60 -23.82 -26.32
N THR A 36 2.71 -23.73 -25.00
CA THR A 36 2.05 -24.68 -24.10
C THR A 36 0.57 -24.31 -24.02
N ASP A 37 -0.32 -25.31 -23.88
CA ASP A 37 -1.75 -25.07 -23.61
C ASP A 37 -2.00 -24.55 -22.18
N GLN A 38 -0.94 -24.39 -21.37
CA GLN A 38 -1.03 -24.10 -19.94
C GLN A 38 -0.90 -22.61 -19.64
N ARG A 39 -1.59 -22.16 -18.58
CA ARG A 39 -1.49 -20.81 -18.03
C ARG A 39 -0.85 -20.88 -16.66
N TYR A 40 0.19 -20.08 -16.44
CA TYR A 40 0.96 -20.08 -15.21
C TYR A 40 0.72 -18.78 -14.45
N ILE A 41 0.08 -18.86 -13.28
CA ILE A 41 -0.34 -17.68 -12.49
C ILE A 41 0.65 -17.39 -11.36
N TYR A 42 0.95 -16.11 -11.13
CA TYR A 42 1.89 -15.64 -10.12
C TYR A 42 1.56 -14.22 -9.61
N MET A 43 2.02 -13.91 -8.40
CA MET A 43 1.99 -12.58 -7.79
C MET A 43 2.97 -11.64 -8.51
N SER A 44 2.54 -10.41 -8.74
CA SER A 44 3.35 -9.35 -9.32
C SER A 44 3.64 -8.29 -8.24
N TYR A 45 4.78 -8.43 -7.55
CA TYR A 45 5.19 -7.48 -6.51
C TYR A 45 5.72 -6.16 -7.11
N PRO A 46 5.61 -5.04 -6.38
CA PRO A 46 6.37 -3.83 -6.69
C PRO A 46 7.89 -4.09 -6.63
N GLU A 47 8.68 -3.24 -7.32
CA GLU A 47 10.13 -3.41 -7.47
C GLU A 47 10.82 -3.69 -6.12
N SER A 48 11.57 -4.81 -6.09
CA SER A 48 12.26 -5.50 -4.98
C SER A 48 11.79 -6.95 -4.75
N GLY A 49 10.65 -7.36 -5.33
CA GLY A 49 10.17 -8.75 -5.23
C GLY A 49 9.70 -9.13 -3.82
N ASN A 50 9.29 -8.15 -3.01
CA ASN A 50 8.87 -8.35 -1.64
C ASN A 50 7.42 -8.87 -1.57
N PRO A 51 7.17 -10.06 -1.00
CA PRO A 51 5.82 -10.60 -0.85
C PRO A 51 5.00 -9.95 0.27
N VAL A 52 5.59 -9.04 1.04
CA VAL A 52 4.95 -8.42 2.20
C VAL A 52 4.39 -7.04 1.86
N PHE A 53 3.07 -6.88 2.02
CA PHE A 53 2.34 -5.64 1.85
C PHE A 53 1.97 -5.09 3.24
N ASN A 54 2.55 -3.95 3.62
CA ASN A 54 2.28 -3.32 4.90
C ASN A 54 1.21 -2.23 4.75
N PHE A 55 0.20 -2.26 5.60
CA PHE A 55 -0.85 -1.24 5.66
C PHE A 55 -1.07 -0.76 7.10
N SER A 56 -1.14 0.56 7.27
CA SER A 56 -1.47 1.18 8.55
C SER A 56 -2.73 2.03 8.45
N PHE A 57 -3.73 1.71 9.27
CA PHE A 57 -4.93 2.53 9.41
C PHE A 57 -4.65 3.92 10.02
N VAL A 58 -3.45 4.18 10.56
CA VAL A 58 -3.05 5.54 10.97
C VAL A 58 -3.09 6.50 9.77
N SER A 59 -2.87 5.99 8.55
CA SER A 59 -2.86 6.79 7.31
C SER A 59 -4.24 7.15 6.77
N THR A 60 -5.34 6.66 7.36
CA THR A 60 -6.69 6.92 6.85
C THR A 60 -7.72 7.08 7.98
N ILE A 61 -8.82 7.76 7.67
CA ILE A 61 -10.00 7.83 8.55
C ILE A 61 -11.00 6.69 8.28
N LYS A 62 -10.77 5.90 7.23
CA LYS A 62 -11.66 4.79 6.87
C LYS A 62 -11.48 3.64 7.85
N GLU A 63 -12.60 3.04 8.26
CA GLU A 63 -12.62 1.80 9.03
C GLU A 63 -12.57 0.55 8.13
N THR A 64 -12.60 0.72 6.81
CA THR A 64 -12.50 -0.37 5.83
C THR A 64 -11.74 0.09 4.60
N VAL A 65 -10.83 -0.75 4.11
CA VAL A 65 -9.99 -0.49 2.94
C VAL A 65 -9.86 -1.73 2.07
N GLU A 66 -9.49 -1.53 0.81
CA GLU A 66 -9.09 -2.60 -0.10
C GLU A 66 -7.57 -2.54 -0.29
N ILE A 67 -6.89 -3.66 -0.02
CA ILE A 67 -5.45 -3.81 -0.27
C ILE A 67 -5.28 -4.57 -1.57
N ALA A 68 -4.64 -3.91 -2.54
CA ALA A 68 -4.37 -4.46 -3.86
C ALA A 68 -3.14 -5.37 -3.86
N VAL A 69 -3.33 -6.63 -4.23
CA VAL A 69 -2.25 -7.60 -4.50
C VAL A 69 -2.26 -7.92 -5.99
N PRO A 70 -1.34 -7.35 -6.78
CA PRO A 70 -1.34 -7.56 -8.23
C PRO A 70 -0.95 -9.00 -8.58
N ILE A 71 -1.62 -9.55 -9.58
CA ILE A 71 -1.37 -10.89 -10.11
C ILE A 71 -1.20 -10.83 -11.63
N LYS A 72 -0.48 -11.82 -12.17
CA LYS A 72 -0.26 -12.01 -13.60
C LYS A 72 -0.39 -13.47 -13.95
N PHE A 73 -0.61 -13.74 -15.23
CA PHE A 73 -0.33 -15.07 -15.76
C PHE A 73 0.50 -15.00 -17.05
N ALA A 74 1.23 -16.08 -17.31
CA ALA A 74 1.90 -16.32 -18.58
C ALA A 74 1.26 -17.53 -19.29
N GLY A 75 1.05 -17.45 -20.60
CA GLY A 75 0.45 -18.53 -21.39
C GLY A 75 -0.54 -18.01 -22.42
N ARG A 76 -1.53 -18.83 -22.79
CA ARG A 76 -2.53 -18.42 -23.79
C ARG A 76 -3.50 -17.37 -23.26
N PRO A 77 -3.83 -16.33 -24.05
CA PRO A 77 -4.83 -15.35 -23.68
C PRO A 77 -6.15 -15.99 -23.22
N LEU A 78 -6.84 -15.29 -22.33
CA LEU A 78 -8.19 -15.63 -21.90
C LEU A 78 -9.20 -15.20 -22.97
N THR A 79 -10.12 -16.10 -23.32
CA THR A 79 -11.28 -15.79 -24.19
C THR A 79 -12.55 -15.51 -23.39
N GLU A 80 -12.53 -15.84 -22.09
CA GLU A 80 -13.60 -15.65 -21.12
C GLU A 80 -12.97 -15.47 -19.73
N ASP A 81 -13.76 -14.98 -18.78
CA ASP A 81 -13.33 -14.81 -17.40
C ASP A 81 -13.17 -16.18 -16.75
N LEU A 82 -12.05 -16.42 -16.06
CA LEU A 82 -11.75 -17.72 -15.48
C LEU A 82 -11.43 -17.62 -13.99
N ALA A 83 -11.98 -18.54 -13.21
CA ALA A 83 -11.67 -18.63 -11.80
C ALA A 83 -10.21 -19.04 -11.56
N TYR A 84 -9.56 -18.42 -10.59
CA TYR A 84 -8.29 -18.86 -10.00
C TYR A 84 -8.50 -19.28 -8.55
N ALA A 85 -7.50 -19.95 -7.96
CA ALA A 85 -7.59 -20.46 -6.59
C ALA A 85 -6.53 -19.81 -5.69
N VAL A 86 -6.92 -19.59 -4.44
CA VAL A 86 -6.04 -19.11 -3.37
C VAL A 86 -6.21 -20.02 -2.16
N LYS A 87 -5.10 -20.36 -1.52
CA LYS A 87 -5.06 -20.97 -0.20
C LYS A 87 -4.59 -19.97 0.83
N VAL A 88 -5.41 -19.73 1.84
CA VAL A 88 -5.00 -19.05 3.08
C VAL A 88 -4.19 -20.04 3.92
N PHE A 89 -3.13 -19.56 4.59
CA PHE A 89 -2.35 -20.36 5.52
C PHE A 89 -2.82 -20.12 6.96
N PRO A 90 -3.76 -20.93 7.49
CA PRO A 90 -4.30 -20.70 8.83
C PRO A 90 -3.26 -21.02 9.92
N GLY A 91 -3.12 -20.13 10.90
CA GLY A 91 -2.31 -20.36 12.10
C GLY A 91 -1.75 -19.07 12.72
N ASN A 92 -1.50 -19.07 14.03
CA ASN A 92 -1.18 -17.87 14.82
C ASN A 92 0.10 -17.09 14.41
N LYS A 93 0.94 -17.60 13.50
CA LYS A 93 2.12 -16.86 13.00
C LYS A 93 1.99 -16.44 11.53
N ASP A 94 1.20 -17.14 10.73
CA ASP A 94 1.11 -16.91 9.29
C ASP A 94 -0.18 -16.17 8.88
N THR A 95 -1.30 -16.41 9.56
CA THR A 95 -2.54 -15.65 9.38
C THR A 95 -3.19 -15.45 10.74
N THR A 96 -3.15 -14.22 11.21
CA THR A 96 -3.79 -13.82 12.46
C THR A 96 -5.07 -13.02 12.25
N LEU A 97 -5.27 -12.38 11.09
CA LEU A 97 -6.54 -11.74 10.75
C LEU A 97 -7.69 -12.75 10.72
N LYS A 98 -8.86 -12.32 11.19
CA LYS A 98 -10.07 -13.16 11.25
C LYS A 98 -10.92 -13.00 9.98
N GLU A 99 -11.21 -14.10 9.31
CA GLU A 99 -12.06 -14.12 8.12
C GLU A 99 -13.49 -13.69 8.45
N GLY A 100 -14.10 -12.84 7.62
CA GLY A 100 -15.46 -12.32 7.79
C GLY A 100 -15.65 -11.30 8.93
N GLU A 101 -14.63 -11.08 9.77
CA GLU A 101 -14.62 -10.01 10.79
C GLU A 101 -13.60 -8.91 10.42
N GLU A 102 -12.39 -9.32 10.03
CA GLU A 102 -11.26 -8.42 9.79
C GLU A 102 -10.78 -8.44 8.34
N TYR A 103 -11.09 -9.49 7.58
CA TYR A 103 -10.82 -9.53 6.15
C TYR A 103 -11.83 -10.35 5.37
N GLU A 104 -11.97 -10.00 4.09
CA GLU A 104 -12.74 -10.75 3.09
C GLU A 104 -11.91 -10.85 1.80
N LEU A 105 -11.85 -12.05 1.23
CA LEU A 105 -11.31 -12.24 -0.11
C LEU A 105 -12.40 -11.93 -1.16
N PRO A 106 -12.02 -11.35 -2.31
CA PRO A 106 -12.97 -11.09 -3.37
C PRO A 106 -13.40 -12.40 -4.06
N GLU A 107 -14.34 -12.30 -4.99
CA GLU A 107 -14.53 -13.37 -5.97
C GLU A 107 -13.23 -13.54 -6.79
N LEU A 108 -12.72 -14.78 -6.85
CA LEU A 108 -11.41 -15.06 -7.43
C LEU A 108 -11.52 -15.30 -8.95
N ILE A 109 -11.82 -14.23 -9.69
CA ILE A 109 -11.98 -14.24 -11.14
C ILE A 109 -10.85 -13.45 -11.80
N PHE A 110 -10.18 -14.08 -12.77
CA PHE A 110 -9.24 -13.41 -13.65
C PHE A 110 -9.99 -12.93 -14.90
N HIS A 111 -9.98 -11.63 -15.15
CA HIS A 111 -10.75 -11.03 -16.24
C HIS A 111 -10.07 -11.27 -17.60
N LYS A 112 -10.89 -11.55 -18.62
CA LYS A 112 -10.41 -11.74 -20.00
C LYS A 112 -9.72 -10.50 -20.56
N GLU A 113 -9.03 -10.68 -21.70
CA GLU A 113 -8.36 -9.64 -22.49
C GLU A 113 -7.10 -9.00 -21.86
N ASP A 114 -6.85 -9.23 -20.56
CA ASP A 114 -5.62 -8.83 -19.87
C ASP A 114 -4.80 -10.03 -19.35
N PHE A 115 -3.50 -9.81 -19.20
CA PHE A 115 -2.56 -10.75 -18.55
C PHE A 115 -2.22 -10.34 -17.11
N CYS A 116 -2.81 -9.24 -16.67
CA CYS A 116 -2.59 -8.58 -15.39
C CYS A 116 -3.95 -8.40 -14.73
N ASP A 117 -4.07 -8.77 -13.46
CA ASP A 117 -5.27 -8.54 -12.66
C ASP A 117 -4.85 -8.21 -11.21
N THR A 118 -5.79 -8.02 -10.30
CA THR A 118 -5.52 -7.62 -8.92
C THR A 118 -6.50 -8.28 -7.95
N ILE A 119 -5.95 -8.91 -6.91
CA ILE A 119 -6.73 -9.38 -5.77
C ILE A 119 -6.95 -8.18 -4.85
N PHE A 120 -8.18 -7.71 -4.74
CA PHE A 120 -8.57 -6.66 -3.79
C PHE A 120 -9.04 -7.31 -2.49
N VAL A 121 -8.14 -7.43 -1.51
CA VAL A 121 -8.50 -7.95 -0.19
C VAL A 121 -9.15 -6.83 0.62
N THR A 122 -10.42 -7.02 1.02
CA THR A 122 -11.10 -6.08 1.91
C THR A 122 -10.62 -6.32 3.32
N VAL A 123 -10.26 -5.25 4.03
CA VAL A 123 -9.76 -5.30 5.42
C VAL A 123 -10.53 -4.30 6.27
N HIS A 124 -11.03 -4.78 7.40
CA HIS A 124 -11.78 -3.99 8.38
C HIS A 124 -10.91 -3.70 9.61
N LYS A 125 -10.89 -2.45 10.05
CA LYS A 125 -10.20 -2.04 11.27
C LYS A 125 -10.94 -2.58 12.49
N THR A 126 -10.19 -3.13 13.43
CA THR A 126 -10.70 -3.56 14.74
C THR A 126 -9.83 -3.01 15.87
N ALA A 127 -10.39 -2.95 17.08
CA ALA A 127 -9.71 -2.39 18.25
C ALA A 127 -8.37 -3.07 18.57
N ARG A 128 -8.23 -4.38 18.30
CA ARG A 128 -6.97 -5.07 18.60
C ARG A 128 -5.81 -4.58 17.74
N MET A 129 -6.09 -4.10 16.52
CA MET A 129 -5.10 -3.52 15.62
C MET A 129 -4.44 -2.24 16.18
N GLU A 130 -5.08 -1.56 17.13
CA GLU A 130 -4.51 -0.36 17.78
C GLU A 130 -3.32 -0.70 18.70
N THR A 131 -3.14 -1.98 19.04
CA THR A 131 -2.10 -2.46 19.96
C THR A 131 -1.19 -3.53 19.34
N GLY A 132 -1.37 -3.84 18.05
CA GLY A 132 -0.63 -4.91 17.40
C GLY A 132 -0.63 -4.84 15.89
N THR A 133 0.20 -5.69 15.29
CA THR A 133 0.21 -5.94 13.85
C THR A 133 -0.30 -7.35 13.60
N TYR A 134 -1.23 -7.47 12.67
CA TYR A 134 -1.88 -8.71 12.31
C TYR A 134 -1.65 -8.99 10.83
N ASN A 135 -1.63 -10.26 10.46
CA ASN A 135 -1.25 -10.68 9.13
C ASN A 135 -2.28 -11.61 8.48
N LEU A 136 -2.31 -11.56 7.15
CA LEU A 136 -2.97 -12.53 6.29
C LEU A 136 -1.95 -13.03 5.28
N LYS A 137 -1.60 -14.31 5.37
CA LYS A 137 -0.74 -14.96 4.39
C LYS A 137 -1.55 -15.91 3.53
N PHE A 138 -1.40 -15.79 2.22
CA PHE A 138 -2.07 -16.65 1.26
C PHE A 138 -1.17 -16.94 0.05
N SER A 139 -1.47 -18.03 -0.66
CA SER A 139 -0.77 -18.46 -1.87
C SER A 139 -1.75 -18.71 -3.00
N LEU A 140 -1.35 -18.36 -4.22
CA LEU A 140 -2.00 -18.88 -5.42
C LEU A 140 -1.86 -20.41 -5.47
N GLU A 141 -2.92 -21.09 -5.89
CA GLU A 141 -2.94 -22.54 -6.08
C GLU A 141 -3.30 -22.91 -7.52
N SER A 142 -2.84 -24.09 -7.94
CA SER A 142 -3.24 -24.66 -9.22
C SER A 142 -4.71 -25.05 -9.19
N ASN A 143 -5.41 -24.81 -10.29
CA ASN A 143 -6.75 -25.33 -10.59
C ASN A 143 -6.84 -25.76 -12.06
N ASP A 144 -8.04 -26.02 -12.55
CA ASP A 144 -8.26 -26.45 -13.94
C ASP A 144 -7.88 -25.38 -14.99
N ASN A 145 -7.82 -24.11 -14.60
CA ASN A 145 -7.60 -22.97 -15.50
C ASN A 145 -6.15 -22.45 -15.47
N PHE A 146 -5.52 -22.51 -14.29
CA PHE A 146 -4.22 -21.92 -13.99
C PHE A 146 -3.36 -22.88 -13.18
N HIS A 147 -2.08 -22.95 -13.54
CA HIS A 147 -1.05 -23.67 -12.81
C HIS A 147 -0.23 -22.69 -11.97
N ALA A 148 -0.10 -22.95 -10.68
CA ALA A 148 0.82 -22.20 -9.84
C ALA A 148 2.26 -22.48 -10.27
N THR A 149 3.07 -21.44 -10.47
CA THR A 149 4.47 -21.56 -10.89
C THR A 149 5.35 -22.22 -9.81
N GLN A 150 6.48 -22.80 -10.20
CA GLN A 150 7.47 -23.31 -9.23
C GLN A 150 8.42 -22.21 -8.70
N THR A 151 8.31 -20.99 -9.24
CA THR A 151 9.13 -19.85 -8.82
C THR A 151 8.41 -19.16 -7.66
N GLY A 152 9.12 -18.74 -6.61
CA GLY A 152 8.58 -18.30 -5.31
C GLY A 152 7.69 -17.04 -5.28
N PHE A 153 7.04 -16.70 -6.39
CA PHE A 153 6.11 -15.59 -6.56
C PHE A 153 4.65 -16.01 -6.36
N LEU A 154 4.36 -17.02 -5.53
CA LEU A 154 2.99 -17.47 -5.28
C LEU A 154 2.37 -16.87 -4.02
N GLU A 155 3.19 -16.45 -3.07
CA GLU A 155 2.74 -16.09 -1.72
C GLU A 155 2.62 -14.58 -1.53
N ALA A 156 1.56 -14.10 -0.91
CA ALA A 156 1.48 -12.74 -0.42
C ALA A 156 1.25 -12.76 1.09
N GLU A 157 1.86 -11.81 1.80
CA GLU A 157 1.59 -11.54 3.21
C GLU A 157 1.13 -10.10 3.36
N LEU A 158 -0.13 -9.90 3.74
CA LEU A 158 -0.61 -8.60 4.18
C LEU A 158 -0.28 -8.44 5.66
N ARG A 159 0.29 -7.31 6.05
CA ARG A 159 0.50 -6.92 7.46
C ARG A 159 -0.24 -5.63 7.74
N VAL A 160 -1.17 -5.69 8.68
CA VAL A 160 -2.13 -4.62 8.96
C VAL A 160 -1.99 -4.21 10.42
N THR A 161 -1.94 -2.91 10.66
CA THR A 161 -1.94 -2.33 12.00
C THR A 161 -2.76 -1.04 12.05
N ALA A 162 -3.25 -0.69 13.23
CA ALA A 162 -3.76 0.64 13.56
C ALA A 162 -2.96 1.26 14.72
N GLN A 163 -1.86 0.61 15.12
CA GLN A 163 -1.03 1.06 16.21
C GLN A 163 -0.31 2.33 15.79
N ILE A 164 -0.54 3.38 16.56
CA ILE A 164 0.21 4.62 16.42
C ILE A 164 1.47 4.54 17.27
N SER A 165 2.60 4.93 16.67
CA SER A 165 3.87 5.03 17.33
C SER A 165 4.71 6.10 16.64
N GLN A 166 5.65 6.69 17.37
CA GLN A 166 6.55 7.68 16.81
C GLN A 166 7.45 7.01 15.77
N PRO A 167 7.40 7.42 14.49
CA PRO A 167 8.30 6.87 13.50
C PRO A 167 9.73 7.37 13.75
N SER A 168 10.72 6.53 13.43
CA SER A 168 12.15 6.84 13.64
C SER A 168 12.61 8.09 12.89
N TRP A 169 11.97 8.41 11.77
CA TRP A 169 12.24 9.62 11.00
C TRP A 169 11.75 10.90 11.67
N TRP A 170 10.84 10.83 12.65
CA TRP A 170 10.41 11.99 13.45
C TRP A 170 11.45 12.30 14.53
N ASN A 171 12.66 12.59 14.07
CA ASN A 171 13.84 12.85 14.87
C ASN A 171 14.02 14.36 15.14
N GLN A 172 15.11 14.73 15.83
CA GLN A 172 15.38 16.11 16.22
C GLN A 172 15.42 17.09 15.03
N ASN A 173 15.91 16.67 13.86
CA ASN A 173 15.92 17.52 12.67
C ASN A 173 14.50 17.82 12.17
N VAL A 174 13.62 16.82 12.15
CA VAL A 174 12.20 17.01 11.82
C VAL A 174 11.50 17.91 12.84
N ILE A 175 11.84 17.75 14.12
CA ILE A 175 11.31 18.59 15.20
C ILE A 175 11.75 20.04 15.03
N ASP A 176 13.04 20.29 14.80
CA ASP A 176 13.59 21.65 14.81
C ASP A 176 13.25 22.45 13.55
N PHE A 177 13.18 21.80 12.40
CA PHE A 177 13.11 22.51 11.11
C PHE A 177 11.83 22.29 10.32
N TYR A 178 11.04 21.25 10.62
CA TYR A 178 9.90 20.85 9.81
C TYR A 178 8.60 20.79 10.62
N LEU A 179 8.26 19.62 11.16
CA LEU A 179 6.93 19.32 11.70
C LEU A 179 6.77 19.75 13.17
N GLY A 180 7.85 20.08 13.89
CA GLY A 180 7.77 20.40 15.31
C GLY A 180 7.69 19.16 16.20
N GLY A 181 7.39 19.40 17.49
CA GLY A 181 7.22 18.34 18.49
C GLY A 181 6.21 17.28 18.05
N TYR A 182 6.51 16.03 18.42
CA TYR A 182 5.68 14.87 18.13
C TYR A 182 4.50 14.77 19.10
N SER A 183 3.35 14.40 18.55
CA SER A 183 2.24 13.79 19.29
C SER A 183 1.56 12.78 18.38
N ASP A 184 0.85 11.80 18.97
CA ASP A 184 0.10 10.80 18.23
C ASP A 184 -0.96 11.48 17.36
N LYS A 185 -1.69 12.46 17.92
CA LYS A 185 -2.67 13.26 17.17
C LYS A 185 -2.05 13.96 15.97
N LYS A 186 -0.90 14.62 16.12
CA LYS A 186 -0.25 15.36 15.04
C LYS A 186 0.24 14.44 13.94
N PHE A 187 0.88 13.34 14.30
CA PHE A 187 1.33 12.35 13.33
C PHE A 187 0.16 11.79 12.53
N ARG A 188 -0.93 11.42 13.20
CA ARG A 188 -2.16 10.94 12.56
C ARG A 188 -2.71 11.94 11.55
N LEU A 189 -2.86 13.21 11.95
CA LEU A 189 -3.39 14.25 11.06
C LEU A 189 -2.48 14.50 9.86
N PHE A 190 -1.16 14.53 10.08
CA PHE A 190 -0.18 14.64 9.01
C PHE A 190 -0.29 13.47 8.02
N SER A 191 -0.32 12.23 8.53
CA SER A 191 -0.42 11.04 7.69
C SER A 191 -1.73 10.94 6.91
N GLN A 192 -2.85 11.35 7.50
CA GLN A 192 -4.16 11.25 6.87
C GLN A 192 -4.41 12.32 5.81
N ASN A 193 -3.89 13.54 6.00
CA ASN A 193 -4.27 14.69 5.18
C ASN A 193 -3.17 15.16 4.23
N ILE A 194 -1.91 14.85 4.54
CA ILE A 194 -0.76 15.51 3.90
C ILE A 194 0.10 14.53 3.12
N PHE A 195 0.62 13.50 3.79
CA PHE A 195 1.62 12.60 3.24
C PHE A 195 1.53 11.18 3.81
N VAL A 196 1.44 10.18 2.93
CA VAL A 196 1.50 8.76 3.26
C VAL A 196 2.84 8.19 2.78
N GLY A 197 3.64 7.67 3.70
CA GLY A 197 4.93 7.04 3.39
C GLY A 197 6.01 7.34 4.42
N ASP A 198 7.24 6.99 4.08
CA ASP A 198 8.40 7.33 4.90
C ASP A 198 8.87 8.76 4.60
N TYR A 199 8.52 9.69 5.49
CA TYR A 199 8.90 11.09 5.36
C TYR A 199 10.42 11.30 5.54
N GLY A 200 11.12 10.36 6.19
CA GLY A 200 12.56 10.40 6.39
C GLY A 200 13.36 10.24 5.11
N GLU A 201 12.85 9.44 4.17
CA GLU A 201 13.45 9.14 2.86
C GLU A 201 13.32 10.28 1.85
N LEU A 202 12.46 11.26 2.14
CA LEU A 202 12.29 12.45 1.30
C LEU A 202 13.54 13.34 1.32
N ASP A 203 13.80 14.02 0.21
CA ASP A 203 14.82 15.07 0.20
C ASP A 203 14.37 16.34 0.97
N ASP A 204 15.29 17.26 1.24
CA ASP A 204 15.00 18.45 2.04
C ASP A 204 13.92 19.35 1.41
N SER A 205 13.85 19.41 0.08
CA SER A 205 12.85 20.21 -0.63
C SER A 205 11.46 19.58 -0.52
N GLU A 206 11.38 18.27 -0.65
CA GLU A 206 10.15 17.50 -0.46
C GLU A 206 9.66 17.59 0.99
N LYS A 207 10.56 17.46 1.97
CA LYS A 207 10.25 17.66 3.40
C LYS A 207 9.65 19.05 3.64
N GLN A 208 10.32 20.10 3.16
CA GLN A 208 9.82 21.47 3.26
C GLN A 208 8.45 21.63 2.63
N TYR A 209 8.23 21.07 1.43
CA TYR A 209 6.95 21.13 0.74
C TYR A 209 5.81 20.53 1.58
N TYR A 210 5.97 19.31 2.10
CA TYR A 210 4.92 18.67 2.90
C TYR A 210 4.73 19.32 4.27
N ALA A 211 5.80 19.82 4.90
CA ALA A 211 5.68 20.57 6.15
C ALA A 211 4.88 21.87 5.98
N LEU A 212 5.12 22.63 4.90
CA LEU A 212 4.34 23.82 4.56
C LEU A 212 2.90 23.48 4.19
N LYS A 213 2.69 22.41 3.42
CA LYS A 213 1.35 21.92 3.12
C LYS A 213 0.57 21.58 4.39
N PHE A 214 1.22 20.97 5.38
CA PHE A 214 0.59 20.69 6.67
C PHE A 214 0.29 21.96 7.46
N LYS A 215 1.19 22.95 7.44
CA LYS A 215 0.97 24.27 8.04
C LYS A 215 -0.33 24.90 7.53
N TYR A 216 -0.46 25.03 6.21
CA TYR A 216 -1.63 25.67 5.60
C TYR A 216 -2.90 24.86 5.86
N TRP A 217 -2.82 23.53 5.84
CA TRP A 217 -3.95 22.69 6.21
C TRP A 217 -4.42 22.96 7.65
N LEU A 218 -3.51 23.14 8.61
CA LEU A 218 -3.85 23.48 10.00
C LEU A 218 -4.51 24.87 10.11
N GLU A 219 -4.03 25.84 9.36
CA GLU A 219 -4.55 27.21 9.32
C GLU A 219 -5.97 27.29 8.73
N ASP A 220 -6.29 26.39 7.79
CA ASP A 220 -7.61 26.29 7.17
C ASP A 220 -8.67 25.61 8.08
N GLN A 221 -8.26 25.02 9.21
CA GLN A 221 -9.21 24.33 10.10
C GLN A 221 -10.01 25.33 10.95
N THR A 222 -11.33 25.14 10.97
CA THR A 222 -12.26 25.89 11.82
C THR A 222 -13.16 24.90 12.58
N PRO A 223 -13.04 24.75 13.92
CA PRO A 223 -12.14 25.48 14.81
C PRO A 223 -10.66 25.11 14.62
N PRO A 224 -9.71 25.94 15.13
CA PRO A 224 -8.30 25.60 15.09
C PRO A 224 -8.00 24.27 15.78
N VAL A 225 -7.04 23.51 15.24
CA VAL A 225 -6.67 22.21 15.78
C VAL A 225 -5.75 22.38 16.99
N GLU A 226 -6.18 21.88 18.14
CA GLU A 226 -5.34 21.75 19.33
C GLU A 226 -4.62 20.40 19.37
N ASP A 227 -3.46 20.36 20.01
CA ASP A 227 -2.75 19.14 20.35
C ASP A 227 -3.36 18.47 21.60
N GLU A 228 -2.83 17.31 22.00
CA GLU A 228 -3.32 16.53 23.14
C GLU A 228 -3.22 17.27 24.48
N ASP A 229 -2.30 18.22 24.59
CA ASP A 229 -2.10 19.08 25.76
C ASP A 229 -2.97 20.34 25.77
N GLY A 230 -3.83 20.52 24.76
CA GLY A 230 -4.69 21.69 24.58
C GLY A 230 -3.99 22.91 23.99
N THR A 231 -2.71 22.80 23.59
CA THR A 231 -2.02 23.88 22.88
C THR A 231 -2.39 23.89 21.40
N LEU A 232 -2.33 25.06 20.74
CA LEU A 232 -2.59 25.13 19.30
C LEU A 232 -1.53 24.35 18.52
N MET A 233 -1.95 23.41 17.68
CA MET A 233 -1.06 22.60 16.85
C MET A 233 -0.37 23.47 15.79
N LYS A 234 0.96 23.41 15.74
CA LYS A 234 1.81 24.18 14.81
C LYS A 234 2.96 23.33 14.29
N VAL A 235 3.50 23.70 13.13
CA VAL A 235 4.76 23.15 12.61
C VAL A 235 5.94 24.07 12.96
N ALA A 236 7.18 23.57 12.88
CA ALA A 236 8.39 24.35 13.16
C ALA A 236 8.83 25.22 11.98
N ILE A 237 8.57 24.76 10.75
CA ILE A 237 9.02 25.43 9.54
C ILE A 237 8.49 26.87 9.46
N GLN A 238 9.42 27.79 9.16
CA GLN A 238 9.12 29.20 8.93
C GLN A 238 8.84 29.40 7.43
N GLY A 239 7.76 30.13 7.12
CA GLY A 239 7.27 30.37 5.77
C GLY A 239 6.08 31.30 5.80
#